data_AF-A0A0M0HSU9-F1
#
_entry.id   AF-A0A0M0HSU9-F1
#
_cell.length_a   1.000
_cell.length_b   1.000
_cell.length_c   1.000
_cell.angle_alpha   90.00
_cell.angle_beta   90.00
_cell.angle_gamma   90.00
#
_symmetry.space_group_name_H-M   'P 1'
#
loop_
_entity.id
_entity.type
_entity.pdbx_description
1 polymer ?
#
loop_
_entity_poly.entity_id
_entity_poly.type
_entity_poly.pdbx_seq_one_letter_code
_entity_poly.pdbx_strand_id
1 'polypeptide(L)'
;MLLYFQPTNRSDTQVGFVVSQTETQSLDGHRRYLSVRTQTNELILIQSPVNANCPKGYRVAFKEEQGLTQKTMSYKFVSCSNN
;
A
#
# COMPACT_ATOMS: atom_id res chain seq x y z
N MET A 1 15.49 35.68 8.45
CA MET A 1 15.34 34.88 7.21
C MET A 1 14.65 33.58 7.62
N LEU A 2 13.32 33.49 7.51
CA LEU A 2 12.58 32.27 7.85
C LEU A 2 12.73 31.27 6.70
N LEU A 3 13.41 30.16 6.96
CA LEU A 3 13.45 29.00 6.06
C LEU A 3 12.07 28.35 6.07
N TYR A 4 11.27 28.65 5.05
CA TYR A 4 10.05 27.89 4.75
C TYR A 4 10.45 26.48 4.31
N PHE A 5 10.46 25.54 5.25
CA PHE A 5 10.45 24.11 4.92
C PHE A 5 9.10 23.79 4.30
N GLN A 6 9.02 23.68 2.98
CA GLN A 6 7.88 23.04 2.36
C GLN A 6 8.05 21.52 2.55
N PRO A 7 7.18 20.85 3.33
CA PRO A 7 7.18 19.40 3.32
C PRO A 7 6.83 19.00 1.88
N THR A 8 7.79 18.38 1.19
CA THR A 8 7.54 17.75 -0.09
C THR A 8 6.64 16.55 0.19
N ASN A 9 5.33 16.80 0.28
CA ASN A 9 4.31 15.77 0.30
C ASN A 9 4.25 15.16 -1.12
N ARG A 10 5.29 14.43 -1.49
CA ARG A 10 5.22 13.48 -2.61
C ARG A 10 4.38 12.30 -2.14
N SER A 11 3.07 12.51 -2.02
CA SER A 11 2.12 11.39 -1.99
C SER A 11 1.92 10.90 -3.43
N ASP A 12 3.01 10.53 -4.09
CA ASP A 12 2.90 10.03 -5.45
C ASP A 12 2.21 8.68 -5.38
N THR A 13 1.12 8.53 -6.15
CA THR A 13 0.36 7.29 -6.12
C THR A 13 1.12 6.28 -6.96
N GLN A 14 1.69 5.30 -6.28
CA GLN A 14 2.44 4.23 -6.91
C GLN A 14 1.53 3.06 -7.27
N VAL A 15 2.00 2.24 -8.18
CA VAL A 15 1.24 1.10 -8.71
C VAL A 15 2.07 -0.17 -8.70
N GLY A 16 1.41 -1.29 -8.49
CA GLY A 16 2.00 -2.62 -8.53
C GLY A 16 0.97 -3.69 -8.82
N PHE A 17 1.40 -4.95 -8.80
CA PHE A 17 0.55 -6.10 -9.11
C PHE A 17 0.41 -7.05 -7.94
N VAL A 18 -0.80 -7.55 -7.69
CA VAL A 18 -1.04 -8.54 -6.63
C VAL A 18 -0.33 -9.85 -6.98
N VAL A 19 0.49 -10.34 -6.05
CA VAL A 19 1.18 -11.62 -6.15
C VAL A 19 0.43 -12.70 -5.36
N SER A 20 -0.03 -12.34 -4.16
CA SER A 20 -0.82 -13.18 -3.27
C SER A 20 -1.63 -12.32 -2.30
N GLN A 21 -2.55 -12.97 -1.60
CA GLN A 21 -3.35 -12.36 -0.55
C GLN A 21 -3.36 -13.26 0.69
N THR A 22 -3.41 -12.63 1.86
CA THR A 22 -3.55 -13.30 3.15
C THR A 22 -4.67 -12.64 3.92
N GLU A 23 -5.58 -13.45 4.47
CA GLU A 23 -6.63 -12.98 5.39
C GLU A 23 -6.31 -13.46 6.80
N THR A 24 -6.37 -12.54 7.75
CA THR A 24 -6.19 -12.83 9.17
C THR A 24 -7.47 -12.50 9.90
N GLN A 25 -7.92 -13.40 10.76
CA GLN A 25 -9.02 -13.17 11.68
C GLN A 25 -8.47 -12.71 13.04
N SER A 26 -9.12 -11.72 13.64
CA SER A 26 -8.84 -11.21 14.97
C SER A 26 -10.16 -10.92 15.68
N LEU A 27 -10.12 -10.62 16.98
CA LEU A 27 -11.33 -10.33 17.77
C LEU A 27 -12.11 -9.11 17.23
N ASP A 28 -11.41 -8.18 16.58
CA ASP A 28 -11.93 -6.97 15.95
C ASP A 28 -12.38 -7.16 14.49
N GLY A 29 -12.25 -8.37 13.93
CA GLY A 29 -12.72 -8.72 12.60
C GLY A 29 -11.65 -9.30 11.68
N HIS A 30 -11.83 -9.11 10.37
CA HIS A 30 -10.95 -9.66 9.35
C HIS A 30 -10.07 -8.56 8.78
N ARG A 31 -8.80 -8.86 8.56
CA ARG A 31 -7.86 -8.00 7.82
C ARG A 31 -7.38 -8.75 6.59
N ARG A 32 -7.38 -8.08 5.44
CA ARG A 32 -6.80 -8.62 4.20
C ARG A 32 -5.50 -7.89 3.89
N TYR A 33 -4.45 -8.64 3.67
CA TYR A 33 -3.15 -8.16 3.24
C TYR A 33 -2.87 -8.62 1.81
N LEU A 34 -2.39 -7.71 0.97
CA LEU A 34 -1.96 -7.98 -0.38
C LEU A 34 -0.44 -7.96 -0.42
N SER A 35 0.17 -9.02 -0.95
CA SER A 35 1.55 -8.98 -1.39
C SER A 35 1.57 -8.36 -2.78
N VAL A 36 2.17 -7.19 -2.93
CA VAL A 36 2.19 -6.42 -4.16
C VAL A 36 3.63 -6.36 -4.68
N ARG A 37 3.80 -6.64 -5.97
CA ARG A 37 5.07 -6.41 -6.66
C ARG A 37 5.07 -5.02 -7.27
N THR A 38 6.02 -4.19 -6.85
CA THR A 38 6.21 -2.84 -7.36
C THR A 38 6.85 -2.87 -8.75
N GLN A 39 6.94 -1.70 -9.39
CA GLN A 39 7.67 -1.52 -10.64
C GLN A 39 9.19 -1.78 -10.49
N THR A 40 9.74 -1.58 -9.29
CA THR A 40 11.13 -1.90 -8.95
C THR A 40 11.35 -3.38 -8.63
N ASN A 41 10.33 -4.22 -8.83
CA ASN A 41 10.34 -5.65 -8.54
C ASN A 41 10.45 -6.00 -7.03
N GLU A 42 10.23 -5.01 -6.16
CA GLU A 42 10.16 -5.22 -4.71
C GLU A 42 8.81 -5.81 -4.32
N LEU A 43 8.80 -6.66 -3.29
CA LEU A 43 7.58 -7.19 -2.69
C LEU A 43 7.25 -6.39 -1.44
N ILE A 44 6.08 -5.76 -1.45
CA ILE A 44 5.57 -4.97 -0.33
C ILE A 44 4.25 -5.56 0.17
N LEU A 45 3.94 -5.31 1.43
CA LEU A 45 2.70 -5.74 2.06
C LEU A 45 1.79 -4.53 2.27
N ILE A 46 0.58 -4.62 1.75
CA ILE A 46 -0.42 -3.54 1.84
C ILE A 46 -1.69 -4.10 2.45
N GLN A 47 -2.20 -3.44 3.50
CA GLN A 47 -3.53 -3.76 4.02
C GLN A 47 -4.60 -3.21 3.09
N SER A 48 -5.55 -4.05 2.71
CA SER A 48 -6.69 -3.70 1.84
C SER A 48 -8.02 -3.94 2.57
N PRO A 49 -9.10 -3.25 2.16
CA PRO A 49 -10.45 -3.57 2.63
C PRO A 49 -10.82 -5.02 2.30
N VAL A 50 -11.46 -5.72 3.24
CA VAL A 50 -11.88 -7.12 3.06
C VAL A 50 -12.99 -7.32 2.00
N ASN A 51 -13.64 -6.24 1.57
CA ASN A 51 -14.60 -6.24 0.48
C ASN A 51 -13.98 -5.87 -0.89
N ALA A 52 -12.70 -5.46 -0.93
CA ALA A 52 -12.03 -5.17 -2.20
C ALA A 52 -11.69 -6.47 -2.94
N ASN A 53 -12.22 -6.65 -4.15
CA ASN A 53 -11.90 -7.80 -5.00
C ASN A 53 -10.54 -7.59 -5.70
N CYS A 54 -9.48 -8.15 -5.12
CA CYS A 54 -8.10 -8.00 -5.58
C CYS A 54 -7.37 -9.33 -5.73
N PRO A 55 -7.76 -10.18 -6.69
CA PRO A 55 -7.08 -11.43 -6.94
C PRO A 55 -5.67 -11.19 -7.50
N LYS A 56 -4.86 -12.27 -7.49
CA LYS A 56 -3.53 -12.28 -8.10
C LYS A 56 -3.57 -11.77 -9.54
N GLY A 57 -2.62 -10.90 -9.89
CA GLY A 57 -2.47 -10.28 -11.20
C GLY A 57 -3.17 -8.93 -11.35
N TYR A 58 -4.06 -8.55 -10.43
CA TYR A 58 -4.73 -7.24 -10.51
C TYR A 58 -3.77 -6.11 -10.19
N ARG A 59 -4.06 -4.94 -10.76
CA ARG A 59 -3.30 -3.71 -10.54
C ARG A 59 -3.79 -3.03 -9.27
N VAL A 60 -2.86 -2.72 -8.36
CA VAL A 60 -3.13 -2.03 -7.09
C VAL A 60 -2.45 -0.67 -7.13
N ALA A 61 -3.21 0.37 -6.81
CA ALA A 61 -2.70 1.71 -6.55
C ALA A 61 -2.54 1.90 -5.03
N PHE A 62 -1.41 2.46 -4.62
CA PHE A 62 -1.08 2.69 -3.22
C PHE A 62 -0.25 3.96 -3.04
N LYS A 63 -0.23 4.48 -1.81
CA LYS A 63 0.59 5.62 -1.42
C LYS A 63 1.58 5.20 -0.35
N GLU A 64 2.80 5.70 -0.45
CA GLU A 64 3.74 5.62 0.66
C GLU A 64 3.32 6.60 1.76
N GLU A 65 3.29 6.10 2.99
CA GLU A 65 3.15 6.90 4.19
C GLU A 65 4.49 6.86 4.91
N GLN A 66 5.18 8.00 4.98
CA GLN A 66 6.38 8.15 5.77
C GLN A 66 5.99 8.25 7.25
N GLY A 67 6.38 7.27 8.04
CA GLY A 67 6.25 7.35 9.50
C GLY A 67 7.11 8.49 10.06
N LEU A 68 6.67 9.09 11.18
CA LEU A 68 7.43 10.12 11.92
C LEU A 68 8.82 9.65 12.37
N THR A 69 9.07 8.34 12.38
CA THR A 69 10.38 7.73 12.60
C THR A 69 10.78 6.99 11.32
N GLN A 70 11.90 7.41 10.72
CA GLN A 70 12.36 7.07 9.35
C GLN A 70 12.66 5.57 9.09
N LYS A 71 12.29 4.65 9.98
CA LYS A 71 12.76 3.25 9.94
C LYS A 71 11.76 2.25 9.36
N THR A 72 10.50 2.63 9.16
CA THR A 72 9.48 1.75 8.57
C THR A 72 8.62 2.54 7.59
N MET A 73 8.72 2.21 6.30
CA MET A 73 7.79 2.66 5.27
C MET A 73 6.48 1.89 5.42
N SER A 74 5.36 2.61 5.50
CA SER A 74 4.03 2.02 5.44
C SER A 74 3.37 2.36 4.11
N TYR A 75 2.46 1.50 3.66
CA TYR A 75 1.76 1.68 2.39
C TYR A 75 0.26 1.70 2.61
N LYS A 76 -0.40 2.70 2.03
CA LYS A 76 -1.84 2.87 2.09
C LYS A 76 -2.49 2.44 0.78
N PHE A 77 -3.42 1.51 0.88
CA PHE A 77 -4.27 1.10 -0.24
C PHE A 77 -5.11 2.28 -0.74
N VAL A 78 -5.13 2.47 -2.06
CA VAL A 78 -5.96 3.48 -2.73
C VAL A 78 -7.06 2.79 -3.54
N SER A 79 -6.68 1.91 -4.46
CA SER A 79 -7.63 1.23 -5.33
C SER A 79 -7.05 -0.04 -5.94
N CYS A 80 -7.93 -0.79 -6.59
CA CYS A 80 -7.62 -2.06 -7.21
C CYS A 80 -8.48 -2.24 -8.44
N SER A 81 -7.88 -2.61 -9.57
CA SER A 81 -8.56 -2.78 -10.84
C SER A 81 -8.02 -3.99 -11.58
N ASN A 82 -8.83 -4.53 -12.50
CA ASN A 82 -8.33 -5.47 -13.48
C ASN A 82 -7.20 -4.82 -14.30
N ASN A 83 -6.22 -5.63 -14.71
CA ASN A 83 -5.11 -5.21 -15.55
C ASN A 83 -5.55 -5.08 -17.01
#